data_AF-A0A534SNL7-F1
#
_entry.id   AF-A0A534SNL7-F1
#
_cell.length_a   1.000
_cell.length_b   1.000
_cell.length_c   1.000
_cell.angle_alpha   90.00
_cell.angle_beta   90.00
_cell.angle_gamma   90.00
#
_symmetry.space_group_name_H-M   'P 1'
#
loop_
_entity.id
_entity.type
_entity.pdbx_description
1 polymer ?
#
loop_
_entity_poly.entity_id
_entity_poly.type
_entity_poly.pdbx_seq_one_letter_code
_entity_poly.pdbx_strand_id
1 'polypeptide(L)' 'MDTWTFGWTLALIGMGGTMLILWILSLLILLIRKIFPYQTDKAAVKKG' A
#
# COMPACT_ATOMS: atom_id res chain seq x y z
N MET A 1 8.70 -16.71 24.56
CA MET A 1 8.71 -15.31 24.10
C MET A 1 7.91 -14.54 25.11
N ASP A 2 8.57 -13.69 25.88
CA ASP A 2 7.93 -12.89 26.91
C ASP A 2 6.79 -12.07 26.28
N THR A 3 5.61 -12.13 26.88
CA THR A 3 4.37 -11.47 26.39
C THR A 3 4.56 -9.99 26.10
N TRP A 4 5.54 -9.37 26.78
CA TRP A 4 5.97 -8.01 26.57
C TRP A 4 6.59 -7.77 25.18
N THR A 5 7.51 -8.62 24.74
CA THR A 5 8.13 -8.54 23.40
C THR A 5 7.11 -8.80 22.30
N PHE A 6 6.14 -9.67 22.56
CA PHE A 6 5.04 -9.96 21.63
C PHE A 6 4.12 -8.74 21.45
N GLY A 7 3.77 -8.06 22.54
CA GLY A 7 2.98 -6.82 22.52
C GLY A 7 3.66 -5.68 21.76
N TRP A 8 4.97 -5.49 21.95
CA TRP A 8 5.74 -4.50 21.19
C TRP A 8 5.81 -4.82 19.69
N THR A 9 5.98 -6.09 19.34
CA THR A 9 6.02 -6.52 17.95
C THR A 9 4.68 -6.26 17.26
N LEU A 10 3.57 -6.60 17.91
CA LEU A 10 2.22 -6.32 17.41
C LEU A 10 1.90 -4.82 17.36
N ALA A 11 2.35 -4.02 18.32
CA ALA A 11 2.15 -2.57 18.30
C ALA A 11 2.92 -1.90 17.16
N LEU A 12 4.19 -2.31 16.96
CA LEU A 12 5.04 -1.81 15.89
C LEU A 12 4.55 -2.26 14.51
N ILE A 13 4.12 -3.52 14.38
CA ILE A 13 3.50 -4.03 13.15
C ILE A 13 2.12 -3.43 12.92
N GLY A 14 1.33 -3.17 13.96
CA GLY A 14 0.02 -2.55 13.82
C GLY A 14 0.10 -1.11 13.31
N MET A 15 0.92 -0.28 13.97
CA MET A 15 1.09 1.11 13.58
C MET A 15 1.98 1.26 12.33
N GLY A 16 3.14 0.61 12.32
CA GLY A 16 4.09 0.68 11.20
C GLY A 16 3.61 -0.10 9.98
N GLY A 17 3.01 -1.28 10.17
CA GLY A 17 2.52 -2.12 9.08
C GLY A 17 1.36 -1.48 8.32
N THR A 18 0.51 -0.66 8.98
CA THR A 18 -0.55 0.07 8.27
C THR A 18 0.01 1.14 7.33
N MET A 19 1.00 1.93 7.77
CA MET A 19 1.67 2.89 6.87
C MET A 19 2.47 2.18 5.77
N LEU A 20 3.12 1.07 6.09
CA LEU A 20 3.89 0.28 5.13
C LEU A 20 2.98 -0.35 4.07
N ILE A 21 1.84 -0.92 4.45
CA ILE A 21 0.94 -1.61 3.52
C ILE A 21 0.32 -0.63 2.52
N LEU A 22 -0.07 0.58 2.96
CA LEU A 22 -0.59 1.61 2.07
C LEU A 22 0.47 2.06 1.05
N TRP A 23 1.73 2.18 1.50
CA TRP A 23 2.84 2.52 0.61
C TRP A 23 3.09 1.41 -0.42
N ILE A 24 3.09 0.15 0.01
CA ILE A 24 3.28 -1.02 -0.86
C ILE A 24 2.11 -1.15 -1.85
N LEU A 25 0.86 -0.97 -1.43
CA LEU A 25 -0.30 -1.01 -2.34
C LEU A 25 -0.21 0.07 -3.41
N SER A 26 0.20 1.29 -3.05
CA SER A 26 0.41 2.38 -4.02
C SER A 26 1.45 1.99 -5.07
N LEU A 27 2.59 1.44 -4.63
CA LEU A 27 3.65 0.92 -5.49
C LEU A 27 3.16 -0.24 -6.37
N LEU A 28 2.37 -1.15 -5.79
CA LEU A 28 1.78 -2.29 -6.49
C LEU A 28 0.84 -1.83 -7.60
N ILE A 29 -0.01 -0.83 -7.36
CA ILE A 29 -0.92 -0.27 -8.37
C ILE A 29 -0.13 0.41 -9.50
N LEU A 30 0.94 1.13 -9.19
CA LEU A 30 1.86 1.73 -10.17
C LEU A 30 2.57 0.66 -11.01
N LEU A 31 3.04 -0.41 -10.36
CA LEU A 31 3.71 -1.53 -11.02
C LEU A 31 2.74 -2.30 -11.92
N ILE A 32 1.51 -2.55 -11.45
CA ILE A 32 0.44 -3.15 -12.25
C ILE A 32 0.09 -2.24 -13.43
N ARG A 33 -0.05 -0.91 -13.25
CA ARG A 33 -0.26 0.04 -14.36
C ARG A 33 0.86 0.01 -15.40
N LYS A 34 2.08 -0.32 -15.00
CA LYS A 34 3.24 -0.40 -15.89
C LYS A 34 3.33 -1.73 -16.62
N ILE A 35 3.03 -2.84 -15.94
CA ILE A 35 3.06 -4.19 -16.51
C ILE A 35 1.80 -4.45 -17.36
N PHE A 36 0.64 -4.01 -16.89
CA PHE A 36 -0.61 -3.93 -17.62
C PHE A 36 -0.92 -2.46 -17.90
N PRO A 37 -0.41 -1.89 -19.01
CA PRO A 37 -0.87 -0.60 -19.51
C PRO A 37 -2.33 -0.75 -19.93
N TYR A 38 -3.22 -0.60 -18.96
CA TYR A 38 -4.64 -0.50 -19.18
C TYR A 38 -4.83 0.79 -19.99
N GLN A 39 -4.92 0.65 -21.31
CA GLN A 39 -5.24 1.74 -22.22
C GLN A 39 -6.71 2.11 -22.04
N THR A 40 -7.06 2.70 -20.90
CA THR A 40 -8.23 3.59 -20.82
C THR A 40 -7.78 4.94 -21.34
N ASP A 41 -7.48 4.97 -22.63
CA ASP A 41 -7.69 6.17 -23.43
C ASP A 41 -9.14 6.62 -23.18
N LYS A 42 -9.32 7.88 -22.77
CA LYS A 42 -10.60 8.61 -22.78
C LYS A 42 -11.66 8.21 -21.72
N ALA A 43 -11.44 8.47 -20.43
CA ALA A 43 -12.58 8.59 -19.51
C ALA A 43 -12.38 9.42 -18.23
N ALA A 44 -11.16 9.79 -17.84
CA ALA A 44 -10.94 10.65 -16.66
C ALA A 44 -10.55 12.07 -17.11
N VAL A 45 -11.52 12.73 -17.74
CA VAL A 45 -11.54 14.17 -17.99
C VAL A 45 -11.13 14.92 -16.72
N LYS A 46 -10.03 15.66 -16.83
CA LYS A 46 -9.82 17.02 -16.32
C LYS A 46 -10.50 17.29 -14.96
N LYS A 47 -9.74 17.09 -13.87
CA LYS A 47 -10.00 17.75 -12.59
C LYS A 47 -9.75 19.25 -12.78
N GLY A 48 -10.78 19.95 -13.26
CA GLY A 48 -10.90 21.40 -13.18
C GLY A 48 -11.14 21.84 -11.75
#